data_AF-A0A8T3Z0Q2-F1
#
_entry.id   AF-A0A8T3Z0Q2-F1
#
_cell.length_a   1.000
_cell.length_b   1.000
_cell.length_c   1.000
_cell.angle_alpha   90.00
_cell.angle_beta   90.00
_cell.angle_gamma   90.00
#
_symmetry.space_group_name_H-M   'P 1'
#
loop_
_entity.id
_entity.type
_entity.pdbx_description
1 polymer ?
#
loop_
_entity_poly.entity_id
_entity_poly.type
_entity_poly.pdbx_seq_one_letter_code
_entity_poly.pdbx_strand_id
1 'polypeptide(L)'
;MKSMEFNHHIDSQKKLLMSLYWTNKKTAAIEGCAPFFIEKIITESTIYLSGDTSLIKLSYPLLKDILKNIDADKKVKFEISIGKEYINTSIHKNVFSVSTTKIKDLENDIVEKLELESGKKHPSVCSKFKTKVGIN
;
A
#
# COMPACT_ATOMS: atom_id res chain seq x y z
N MET A 1 3.36 5.20 14.29
CA MET A 1 3.96 4.88 12.98
C MET A 1 4.95 3.76 13.17
N LYS A 2 4.81 2.69 12.37
CA LYS A 2 5.72 1.55 12.33
C LYS A 2 6.29 1.38 10.92
N SER A 3 7.43 0.70 10.82
CA SER A 3 8.15 0.53 9.57
C SER A 3 8.92 -0.78 9.53
N MET A 4 9.19 -1.26 8.31
CA MET A 4 10.05 -2.39 8.02
C MET A 4 10.88 -2.11 6.76
N GLU A 5 12.01 -2.80 6.64
CA GLU A 5 12.82 -2.83 5.42
C GLU A 5 12.55 -4.08 4.59
N PHE A 6 12.31 -3.91 3.28
CA PHE A 6 12.09 -5.03 2.38
C PHE A 6 13.40 -5.78 2.14
N ASN A 7 13.33 -7.06 1.79
CA ASN A 7 14.53 -7.73 1.27
C ASN A 7 14.95 -7.11 -0.07
N HIS A 8 16.26 -6.89 -0.27
CA HIS A 8 16.82 -6.20 -1.45
C HIS A 8 16.45 -6.83 -2.80
N HIS A 9 15.98 -8.07 -2.83
CA HIS A 9 15.59 -8.79 -4.05
C HIS A 9 14.13 -8.56 -4.49
N ILE A 10 13.34 -7.76 -3.77
CA ILE A 10 11.93 -7.50 -4.11
C ILE A 10 11.85 -6.30 -5.06
N ASP A 11 11.26 -6.51 -6.25
CA ASP A 11 11.00 -5.46 -7.23
C ASP A 11 9.94 -4.45 -6.76
N SER A 12 9.93 -3.26 -7.36
CA SER A 12 9.02 -2.16 -6.97
C SER A 12 7.54 -2.51 -7.09
N GLN A 13 7.14 -3.25 -8.12
CA GLN A 13 5.75 -3.64 -8.31
C GLN A 13 5.29 -4.60 -7.20
N LYS A 14 6.16 -5.53 -6.82
CA LYS A 14 5.92 -6.47 -5.74
C LYS A 14 5.91 -5.79 -4.37
N LYS A 15 6.82 -4.84 -4.11
CA LYS A 15 6.78 -3.96 -2.91
C LYS A 15 5.43 -3.26 -2.80
N LEU A 16 5.01 -2.56 -3.85
CA LEU A 16 3.75 -1.83 -3.90
C LEU A 16 2.55 -2.76 -3.64
N LEU A 17 2.46 -3.86 -4.37
CA LEU A 17 1.33 -4.80 -4.28
C LEU A 17 1.24 -5.43 -2.89
N MET A 18 2.37 -5.86 -2.32
CA MET A 18 2.40 -6.45 -0.99
C MET A 18 1.95 -5.45 0.07
N SER A 19 2.50 -4.23 0.04
CA SER A 19 2.12 -3.15 0.95
C SER A 19 0.62 -2.90 0.94
N LEU A 20 0.05 -2.60 -0.24
CA LEU A 20 -1.37 -2.29 -0.36
C LEU A 20 -2.25 -3.49 0.03
N TYR A 21 -1.85 -4.71 -0.37
CA TYR A 21 -2.62 -5.91 -0.08
C TYR A 21 -2.68 -6.23 1.41
N TRP A 22 -1.54 -6.22 2.11
CA TRP A 22 -1.50 -6.57 3.52
C TRP A 22 -2.05 -5.47 4.41
N THR A 23 -1.87 -4.20 4.05
CA THR A 23 -2.61 -3.10 4.68
C THR A 23 -4.13 -3.34 4.54
N ASN A 24 -4.63 -3.53 3.32
CA ASN A 24 -6.06 -3.80 3.10
C ASN A 24 -6.55 -5.03 3.90
N LYS A 25 -5.82 -6.15 3.82
CA LYS A 25 -6.27 -7.42 4.40
C LYS A 25 -6.28 -7.39 5.92
N LYS A 26 -5.26 -6.79 6.56
CA LYS A 26 -5.20 -6.68 8.02
C LYS A 26 -6.25 -5.73 8.55
N THR A 27 -6.49 -4.60 7.89
CA THR A 27 -7.56 -3.69 8.32
C THR A 27 -8.94 -4.29 8.09
N ALA A 28 -9.19 -4.94 6.94
CA ALA A 28 -10.48 -5.57 6.65
C ALA A 28 -10.80 -6.73 7.60
N ALA A 29 -9.81 -7.36 8.22
CA ALA A 29 -10.04 -8.34 9.28
C ALA A 29 -10.69 -7.73 10.53
N ILE A 30 -10.59 -6.41 10.71
CA ILE A 30 -11.14 -5.68 11.86
C ILE A 30 -12.38 -4.87 11.47
N GLU A 31 -12.30 -4.12 10.36
CA GLU A 31 -13.39 -3.28 9.84
C GLU A 31 -14.44 -4.08 9.03
N GLY A 32 -14.20 -5.38 8.82
CA GLY A 32 -15.11 -6.29 8.14
C GLY A 32 -15.22 -6.02 6.64
N CYS A 33 -16.45 -5.98 6.12
CA CYS A 33 -16.73 -5.81 4.68
C CYS A 33 -16.62 -4.36 4.20
N ALA A 34 -15.95 -3.48 4.97
CA ALA A 34 -15.81 -2.10 4.60
C ALA A 34 -15.00 -1.96 3.28
N PRO A 35 -15.40 -1.03 2.40
CA PRO A 35 -14.68 -0.77 1.16
C PRO A 35 -13.28 -0.22 1.42
N PHE A 36 -12.36 -0.54 0.50
CA PHE A 36 -10.98 -0.06 0.51
C PHE A 36 -10.85 1.10 -0.48
N PHE A 37 -10.55 2.30 0.02
CA PHE A 37 -10.39 3.49 -0.79
C PHE A 37 -8.95 4.01 -0.69
N ILE A 38 -8.33 4.25 -1.84
CA ILE A 38 -7.13 5.09 -1.93
C ILE A 38 -7.62 6.49 -2.23
N GLU A 39 -7.54 7.38 -1.24
CA GLU A 39 -8.04 8.76 -1.32
C GLU A 39 -7.00 9.68 -1.95
N LYS A 40 -5.73 9.41 -1.68
CA LYS A 40 -4.63 10.22 -2.18
C LYS A 40 -3.37 9.42 -2.39
N ILE A 41 -2.66 9.74 -3.47
CA ILE A 41 -1.32 9.25 -3.74
C ILE A 41 -0.41 10.46 -3.94
N ILE A 42 0.71 10.48 -3.21
CA ILE A 42 1.70 11.55 -3.30
C ILE A 42 3.01 10.93 -3.78
N THR A 43 3.47 11.40 -4.93
CA THR A 43 4.82 11.13 -5.47
C THR A 43 5.68 12.38 -5.31
N GLU A 44 6.94 12.35 -5.74
CA GLU A 44 7.80 13.54 -5.69
C GLU A 44 7.30 14.66 -6.61
N SER A 45 6.72 14.31 -7.76
CA SER A 45 6.31 15.27 -8.80
C SER A 45 4.82 15.59 -8.78
N THR A 46 3.98 14.66 -8.29
CA THR A 46 2.54 14.70 -8.54
C THR A 46 1.73 14.26 -7.32
N ILE A 47 0.64 14.97 -7.06
CA ILE A 47 -0.40 14.58 -6.10
C ILE A 47 -1.61 14.12 -6.89
N TYR A 48 -2.04 12.88 -6.66
CA TYR A 48 -3.24 12.30 -7.22
C TYR A 48 -4.31 12.26 -6.14
N LEU A 49 -5.48 12.80 -6.42
CA LEU A 49 -6.63 12.85 -5.51
C LEU A 49 -7.78 12.03 -6.09
N SER A 50 -8.53 11.35 -5.22
CA SER A 50 -9.84 10.83 -5.56
C SER A 50 -10.77 11.99 -5.89
N GLY A 51 -11.46 11.96 -7.03
CA GLY A 51 -12.60 12.85 -7.27
C GLY A 51 -13.75 12.56 -6.30
N ASP A 52 -14.73 13.47 -6.21
CA ASP A 52 -15.81 13.52 -5.20
C ASP A 52 -16.60 12.21 -4.99
N THR A 53 -16.54 11.27 -5.95
CA THR A 53 -17.18 9.94 -5.87
C THR A 53 -16.30 8.79 -6.36
N SER A 54 -15.06 9.06 -6.76
CA SER A 54 -14.24 8.11 -7.53
C SER A 54 -13.02 7.61 -6.77
N LEU A 55 -12.97 6.30 -6.56
CA LEU A 55 -11.78 5.54 -6.18
C LEU A 55 -10.58 5.84 -7.09
N ILE A 56 -9.40 6.12 -6.54
CA ILE A 56 -8.17 6.08 -7.34
C ILE A 56 -7.90 4.62 -7.72
N LYS A 57 -8.02 4.31 -9.01
CA LYS A 57 -7.50 3.07 -9.59
C LYS A 57 -6.09 3.32 -10.11
N LEU A 58 -5.19 2.37 -9.88
CA LEU A 58 -3.80 2.40 -10.36
C LEU A 58 -3.74 2.11 -11.86
N SER A 59 -4.31 3.01 -12.66
CA SER A 59 -4.24 2.95 -14.13
C SER A 59 -2.80 2.85 -14.61
N TYR A 60 -2.58 2.31 -15.80
CA TYR A 60 -1.22 2.08 -16.31
C TYR A 60 -0.29 3.32 -16.22
N PRO A 61 -0.71 4.55 -16.61
CA PRO A 61 0.13 5.73 -16.46
C PRO A 61 0.47 6.06 -14.99
N LEU A 62 -0.51 5.98 -14.09
CA LEU A 62 -0.32 6.25 -12.66
C LEU A 62 0.58 5.19 -12.01
N LEU A 63 0.34 3.91 -12.31
CA LEU A 63 1.18 2.81 -11.84
C LEU A 63 2.62 3.02 -12.31
N LYS A 64 2.84 3.34 -13.58
CA LYS A 64 4.18 3.59 -14.14
C LYS A 64 4.89 4.73 -13.41
N ASP A 65 4.20 5.82 -13.09
CA ASP A 65 4.76 6.93 -12.32
C ASP A 65 5.14 6.52 -10.89
N ILE A 66 4.26 5.80 -10.20
CA ILE A 66 4.52 5.26 -8.85
C ILE A 66 5.75 4.34 -8.86
N LEU A 67 5.81 3.39 -9.79
CA LEU A 67 6.92 2.44 -9.88
C LEU A 67 8.23 3.15 -10.18
N LYS A 68 8.24 4.11 -11.10
CA LYS A 68 9.41 4.94 -11.40
C LYS A 68 9.93 5.67 -10.16
N ASN A 69 9.04 6.20 -9.33
CA ASN A 69 9.43 6.85 -8.07
C ASN A 69 10.06 5.84 -7.10
N ILE A 70 9.46 4.66 -6.92
CA ILE A 70 10.00 3.61 -6.03
C ILE A 70 11.37 3.12 -6.52
N ASP A 71 11.53 2.88 -7.82
CA ASP A 71 12.79 2.43 -8.42
C ASP A 71 13.90 3.51 -8.30
N ALA A 72 13.51 4.79 -8.30
CA ALA A 72 14.41 5.92 -8.08
C ALA A 72 14.62 6.24 -6.59
N ASP A 73 14.24 5.34 -5.68
CA ASP A 73 14.31 5.51 -4.23
C ASP A 73 13.55 6.73 -3.69
N LYS A 74 12.62 7.29 -4.47
CA LYS A 74 11.79 8.44 -4.11
C LYS A 74 10.61 8.00 -3.26
N LYS A 75 10.18 8.91 -2.39
CA LYS A 75 9.08 8.64 -1.47
C LYS A 75 7.74 8.66 -2.20
N VAL A 76 6.99 7.57 -2.09
CA VAL A 76 5.58 7.50 -2.48
C VAL A 76 4.73 7.31 -1.22
N LYS A 77 3.66 8.10 -1.08
CA LYS A 77 2.70 7.99 0.03
C LYS A 77 1.31 7.65 -0.47
N PHE A 78 0.57 6.89 0.32
CA PHE A 78 -0.83 6.58 0.10
C PHE A 78 -1.63 6.94 1.36
N GLU A 79 -2.70 7.70 1.18
CA GLU A 79 -3.71 7.94 2.20
C GLU A 79 -4.91 7.05 1.84
N ILE A 80 -5.26 6.16 2.76
CA ILE A 80 -6.19 5.05 2.55
C ILE A 80 -7.26 5.12 3.63
N SER A 81 -8.53 4.94 3.25
CA SER A 81 -9.63 4.74 4.19
C SER A 81 -10.28 3.36 4.02
N ILE A 82 -10.57 2.73 5.15
CA ILE A 82 -11.26 1.45 5.23
C ILE A 82 -12.21 1.51 6.43
N GLY A 83 -13.51 1.59 6.14
CA GLY A 83 -14.52 1.71 7.19
C GLY A 83 -14.31 2.96 8.02
N LYS A 84 -14.03 2.79 9.31
CA LYS A 84 -13.75 3.87 10.25
C LYS A 84 -12.26 4.19 10.41
N GLU A 85 -11.37 3.42 9.80
CA GLU A 85 -9.92 3.58 9.93
C GLU A 85 -9.34 4.39 8.77
N TYR A 86 -8.45 5.34 9.11
CA TYR A 86 -7.61 6.07 8.17
C TYR A 86 -6.17 5.63 8.33
N ILE A 87 -5.53 5.35 7.20
CA ILE A 87 -4.22 4.72 7.14
C ILE A 87 -3.33 5.53 6.21
N ASN A 88 -2.20 5.94 6.74
CA ASN A 88 -1.13 6.56 5.97
C ASN A 88 -0.03 5.51 5.75
N THR A 89 0.26 5.20 4.50
CA THR A 89 1.40 4.33 4.16
C THR A 89 2.40 5.08 3.31
N SER A 90 3.67 4.66 3.36
CA SER A 90 4.68 5.14 2.42
C SER A 90 5.73 4.10 2.10
N ILE A 91 6.27 4.16 0.89
CA ILE A 91 7.47 3.46 0.46
C ILE A 91 8.52 4.52 0.17
N HIS A 92 9.70 4.41 0.78
CA HIS A 92 10.83 5.29 0.52
C HIS A 92 12.11 4.47 0.60
N LYS A 93 12.93 4.54 -0.47
CA LYS A 93 14.02 3.60 -0.66
C LYS A 93 13.51 2.17 -0.58
N ASN A 94 14.05 1.39 0.34
CA ASN A 94 13.68 0.02 0.61
C ASN A 94 12.78 -0.14 1.86
N VAL A 95 12.23 0.95 2.39
CA VAL A 95 11.49 0.96 3.66
C VAL A 95 10.01 1.20 3.39
N PHE A 96 9.17 0.32 3.95
CA PHE A 96 7.73 0.54 4.09
C PHE A 96 7.44 1.15 5.46
N SER A 97 6.50 2.09 5.52
CA SER A 97 6.00 2.67 6.77
C SER A 97 4.48 2.73 6.73
N VAL A 98 3.86 2.53 7.89
CA VAL A 98 2.41 2.61 8.08
C VAL A 98 2.10 3.35 9.38
N SER A 99 1.04 4.15 9.33
CA SER A 99 0.41 4.67 10.53
C SER A 99 -1.10 4.64 10.41
N THR A 100 -1.77 4.33 11.51
CA THR A 100 -3.23 4.27 11.61
C THR A 100 -3.74 5.35 12.57
N THR A 101 -5.00 5.74 12.43
CA THR A 101 -5.60 6.76 13.30
C THR A 101 -6.24 6.18 14.55
N LYS A 102 -6.92 5.04 14.46
CA LYS A 102 -7.71 4.49 15.58
C LYS A 102 -7.05 3.28 16.22
N ILE A 103 -6.64 2.30 15.43
CA ILE A 103 -6.18 1.00 15.91
C ILE A 103 -4.66 0.96 15.84
N LYS A 104 -3.97 1.29 16.92
CA LYS A 104 -2.49 1.38 16.91
C LYS A 104 -1.79 0.04 16.72
N ASP A 105 -2.34 -1.04 17.28
CA ASP A 105 -1.75 -2.38 17.15
C ASP A 105 -1.81 -2.91 15.70
N LEU A 106 -2.73 -2.40 14.88
CA LEU A 106 -2.80 -2.71 13.46
C LEU A 106 -1.51 -2.31 12.71
N GLU A 107 -0.80 -1.28 13.17
CA GLU A 107 0.49 -0.89 12.59
C GLU A 107 1.54 -2.02 12.74
N ASN A 108 1.62 -2.66 13.91
CA ASN A 108 2.52 -3.79 14.17
C ASN A 108 2.10 -5.01 13.34
N ASP A 109 0.81 -5.32 13.35
CA ASP A 109 0.20 -6.44 12.64
C ASP A 109 0.49 -6.43 11.12
N ILE A 110 0.46 -5.24 10.52
CA ILE A 110 0.78 -5.04 9.11
C ILE A 110 2.28 -5.23 8.88
N VAL A 111 3.12 -4.63 9.72
CA VAL A 111 4.58 -4.68 9.60
C VAL A 111 5.12 -6.10 9.76
N GLU A 112 4.76 -6.79 10.84
CA GLU A 112 5.17 -8.17 11.09
C GLU A 112 4.74 -9.09 9.94
N LYS A 113 3.54 -8.86 9.40
CA LYS A 113 3.06 -9.66 8.28
C LYS A 113 3.85 -9.39 7.00
N LEU A 114 4.20 -8.14 6.72
CA LEU A 114 5.00 -7.78 5.57
C LEU A 114 6.44 -8.30 5.67
N GLU A 115 7.04 -8.29 6.86
CA GLU A 115 8.36 -8.88 7.11
C GLU A 115 8.37 -10.39 6.82
N LEU A 116 7.37 -11.12 7.33
CA LEU A 116 7.24 -12.55 7.03
C LEU A 116 7.05 -12.85 5.55
N GLU A 117 6.29 -12.00 4.85
CA GLU A 117 6.03 -12.20 3.42
C GLU A 117 7.19 -11.74 2.54
N SER A 118 7.98 -10.74 2.97
CA SER A 118 9.16 -10.28 2.25
C SER A 118 10.26 -11.35 2.22
N GLY A 119 10.33 -12.21 3.24
CA GLY A 119 11.22 -13.37 3.30
C GLY A 119 10.87 -14.51 2.33
N LYS A 120 9.68 -14.50 1.72
CA LYS A 120 9.22 -15.59 0.87
C LYS A 120 9.69 -15.44 -0.58
N LYS A 121 10.06 -16.56 -1.19
CA LYS A 121 10.28 -16.65 -2.64
C LYS A 121 9.05 -16.19 -3.44
N HIS A 122 7.86 -16.61 -3.00
CA HIS A 122 6.57 -16.24 -3.57
C HIS A 122 5.65 -15.66 -2.49
N PRO A 123 5.68 -14.34 -2.26
CA PRO A 123 4.80 -13.66 -1.33
C PRO A 123 3.33 -13.82 -1.74
N SER A 124 2.47 -13.99 -0.74
CA SER A 124 1.06 -14.27 -0.95
C SER A 124 0.28 -12.98 -1.20
N VAL A 125 0.03 -12.67 -2.47
CA VAL A 125 -0.89 -11.60 -2.89
C VAL A 125 -1.99 -12.22 -3.75
N CYS A 126 -3.26 -11.97 -3.38
CA CYS A 126 -4.40 -12.47 -4.14
C CYS A 126 -4.43 -11.86 -5.55
N SER A 127 -4.54 -12.66 -6.60
CA SER A 127 -4.60 -12.18 -7.99
C SER A 127 -5.78 -11.23 -8.22
N LYS A 128 -6.95 -11.53 -7.64
CA LYS A 128 -8.13 -10.67 -7.71
C LYS A 128 -7.92 -9.28 -7.09
N PHE A 129 -6.98 -9.16 -6.15
CA PHE A 129 -6.66 -7.85 -5.55
C PHE A 129 -6.01 -6.92 -6.58
N LYS A 130 -5.17 -7.45 -7.47
CA LYS A 130 -4.53 -6.65 -8.54
C LYS A 130 -5.59 -5.96 -9.40
N THR A 131 -6.58 -6.73 -9.86
CA THR A 131 -7.73 -6.21 -10.63
C THR A 131 -8.54 -5.20 -9.83
N LYS A 132 -8.78 -5.46 -8.52
CA LYS A 132 -9.50 -4.51 -7.64
C LYS A 132 -8.84 -3.14 -7.59
N VAL A 133 -7.50 -3.09 -7.52
CA VAL A 133 -6.75 -1.82 -7.47
C VAL A 133 -6.42 -1.26 -8.85
N GLY A 134 -6.86 -1.91 -9.94
CA GLY A 134 -6.68 -1.44 -11.31
C GLY A 134 -5.37 -1.86 -11.99
N ILE A 135 -4.64 -2.81 -11.41
CA ILE A 135 -3.43 -3.39 -12.01
C ILE A 135 -3.85 -4.63 -12.82
N ASN A 136 -3.83 -4.49 -14.14
CA ASN A 136 -4.09 -5.56 -15.10
C ASN A 136 -2.81 -5.94 -15.85
#